data_AF-A0A6G1JRR8-F1
#
_entry.id   AF-A0A6G1JRR8-F1
#
_cell.length_a   1.000
_cell.length_b   1.000
_cell.length_c   1.000
_cell.angle_alpha   90.00
_cell.angle_beta   90.00
_cell.angle_gamma   90.00
#
_symmetry.space_group_name_H-M   'P 1'
#
loop_
_entity.id
_entity.type
_entity.pdbx_description
1 polymer ?
#
loop_
_entity_poly.entity_id
_entity_poly.type
_entity_poly.pdbx_seq_one_letter_code
_entity_poly.pdbx_strand_id
1 'polypeptide(L)'
;MAPTFWHDNPAWEDVTPIPQDEGSVHALAAISYTAEYSEAMSYLRAVMSTNEYSARTLDLTDHIISLNPAHYTVWLYRAKILEQIKADLRKEIDWLNITALEHLKNYQIWHHRQTIIDRLGSADGEADFVVRMLELDSKNYHVWSYRQWLVKRFGMYDENELKWTESMIEEDVRNNSAWNHRYYIVVGERDGEILSKEIVEKEIK
;
A
#
# COMPACT_ATOMS: atom_id res chain seq x y z
N MET A 1 -6.39 20.17 -10.89
CA MET A 1 -7.74 19.82 -11.37
C MET A 1 -8.75 20.72 -10.67
N ALA A 2 -9.93 20.91 -11.24
CA ALA A 2 -11.04 21.58 -10.55
C ALA A 2 -11.53 20.70 -9.38
N PRO A 3 -12.04 21.30 -8.29
CA PRO A 3 -12.57 20.52 -7.17
C PRO A 3 -13.76 19.67 -7.61
N THR A 4 -13.89 18.48 -7.03
CA THR A 4 -15.00 17.55 -7.29
C THR A 4 -15.99 17.60 -6.13
N PHE A 5 -17.24 17.93 -6.41
CA PHE A 5 -18.32 17.95 -5.43
C PHE A 5 -19.34 16.86 -5.72
N TRP A 6 -19.83 16.20 -4.67
CA TRP A 6 -20.67 15.01 -4.78
C TRP A 6 -22.16 15.37 -4.84
N HIS A 7 -22.56 16.52 -4.28
CA HIS A 7 -23.92 17.06 -4.43
C HIS A 7 -24.28 17.42 -5.87
N ASP A 8 -23.30 17.65 -6.72
CA ASP A 8 -23.50 17.91 -8.16
C ASP A 8 -23.67 16.63 -8.98
N ASN A 9 -23.43 15.45 -8.38
CA ASN A 9 -23.51 14.16 -9.06
C ASN A 9 -24.89 13.52 -8.83
N PRO A 10 -25.73 13.35 -9.87
CA PRO A 10 -27.07 12.75 -9.73
C PRO A 10 -27.04 11.33 -9.12
N ALA A 11 -25.91 10.62 -9.27
CA ALA A 11 -25.72 9.30 -8.68
C ALA A 11 -25.59 9.32 -7.16
N TRP A 12 -25.64 10.48 -6.50
CA TRP A 12 -25.53 10.65 -5.04
C TRP A 12 -26.73 11.39 -4.43
N GLU A 13 -27.76 11.70 -5.21
CA GLU A 13 -28.98 12.39 -4.73
C GLU A 13 -29.73 11.62 -3.63
N ASP A 14 -29.56 10.29 -3.57
CA ASP A 14 -30.16 9.42 -2.55
C ASP A 14 -29.39 9.42 -1.22
N VAL A 15 -28.21 10.05 -1.15
CA VAL A 15 -27.35 10.05 0.03
C VAL A 15 -27.38 11.42 0.71
N THR A 16 -27.87 11.44 1.95
CA THR A 16 -27.73 12.63 2.82
C THR A 16 -26.34 12.63 3.46
N PRO A 17 -25.47 13.62 3.18
CA PRO A 17 -24.12 13.67 3.74
C PRO A 17 -24.14 13.87 5.26
N ILE A 18 -23.23 13.21 5.98
CA ILE A 18 -23.08 13.33 7.44
C ILE A 18 -21.85 14.19 7.74
N PRO A 19 -21.99 15.44 8.21
CA PRO A 19 -20.85 16.30 8.57
C PRO A 19 -19.98 15.71 9.69
N GLN A 20 -18.75 16.22 9.81
CA GLN A 20 -17.89 15.86 10.93
C GLN A 20 -18.41 16.54 12.20
N ASP A 21 -18.61 15.77 13.27
CA ASP A 21 -18.89 16.31 14.60
C ASP A 21 -17.56 16.56 15.34
N GLU A 22 -17.16 17.82 15.44
CA GLU A 22 -15.99 18.25 16.20
C GLU A 22 -16.34 18.66 17.65
N GLY A 23 -17.59 18.45 18.06
CA GLY A 23 -18.10 18.80 19.38
C GLY A 23 -18.29 20.30 19.56
N SER A 24 -17.40 20.94 20.33
CA SER A 24 -17.56 22.35 20.71
C SER A 24 -17.01 23.32 19.67
N VAL A 25 -17.48 24.58 19.69
CA VAL A 25 -16.94 25.69 18.89
C VAL A 25 -15.45 26.00 19.15
N HIS A 26 -14.85 25.39 20.17
CA HIS A 26 -13.43 25.49 20.52
C HIS A 26 -12.70 24.16 20.33
N ALA A 27 -13.07 23.40 19.30
CA ALA A 27 -12.43 22.14 18.96
C ALA A 27 -10.90 22.28 18.91
N LEU A 28 -10.21 21.44 19.68
CA LEU A 28 -8.75 21.44 19.75
C LEU A 28 -8.18 20.83 18.47
N ALA A 29 -7.18 21.49 17.89
CA ALA A 29 -6.55 21.08 16.63
C ALA A 29 -7.53 20.91 15.45
N ALA A 30 -8.61 21.71 15.42
CA ALA A 30 -9.52 21.77 14.29
C ALA A 30 -8.77 22.16 13.01
N ILE A 31 -8.95 21.37 11.96
CA ILE A 31 -8.32 21.61 10.67
C ILE A 31 -9.30 22.42 9.83
N SER A 32 -8.81 23.52 9.26
CA SER A 32 -9.58 24.28 8.27
C SER A 32 -9.54 23.55 6.93
N TYR A 33 -10.39 22.53 6.77
CA TYR A 33 -10.47 21.71 5.57
C TYR A 33 -10.99 22.53 4.36
N THR A 34 -10.61 22.11 3.15
CA THR A 34 -11.28 22.59 1.95
C THR A 34 -12.75 22.14 1.93
N ALA A 35 -13.60 22.89 1.23
CA ALA A 35 -15.00 22.50 1.04
C ALA A 35 -15.11 21.11 0.37
N GLU A 36 -14.25 20.85 -0.62
CA GLU A 36 -14.17 19.57 -1.34
C GLU A 36 -13.89 18.39 -0.40
N TYR A 37 -12.83 18.47 0.42
CA TYR A 37 -12.49 17.39 1.34
C TYR A 37 -13.57 17.20 2.41
N SER A 38 -14.11 18.31 2.95
CA SER A 38 -15.17 18.29 3.95
C SER A 38 -16.43 17.59 3.44
N GLU A 39 -16.80 17.87 2.20
CA GLU A 39 -17.95 17.25 1.55
C GLU A 39 -17.70 15.77 1.26
N ALA A 40 -16.60 15.42 0.60
CA ALA A 40 -16.27 14.03 0.28
C ALA A 40 -16.25 13.15 1.55
N MET A 41 -15.65 13.64 2.63
CA MET A 41 -15.68 12.95 3.93
C MET A 41 -17.08 12.84 4.53
N SER A 42 -17.98 13.79 4.24
CA SER A 42 -19.36 13.73 4.72
C SER A 42 -20.20 12.68 3.99
N TYR A 43 -20.00 12.56 2.69
CA TYR A 43 -20.55 11.44 1.92
C TYR A 43 -19.96 10.10 2.34
N LEU A 44 -18.65 10.04 2.63
CA LEU A 44 -18.01 8.82 3.13
C LEU A 44 -18.65 8.36 4.44
N ARG A 45 -18.83 9.27 5.41
CA ARG A 45 -19.50 8.96 6.67
C ARG A 45 -20.93 8.46 6.44
N ALA A 46 -21.67 9.07 5.51
CA ALA A 46 -23.03 8.64 5.16
C ALA A 46 -23.07 7.19 4.66
N VAL A 47 -22.27 6.86 3.64
CA VAL A 47 -22.27 5.50 3.06
C VAL A 47 -21.68 4.45 4.00
N MET A 48 -20.72 4.83 4.84
CA MET A 48 -20.22 3.94 5.88
C MET A 48 -21.29 3.63 6.94
N SER A 49 -22.17 4.58 7.27
CA SER A 49 -23.23 4.37 8.26
C SER A 49 -24.28 3.34 7.81
N THR A 50 -24.47 3.20 6.50
CA THR A 50 -25.39 2.24 5.88
C THR A 50 -24.69 0.98 5.37
N ASN A 51 -23.36 0.88 5.52
CA ASN A 51 -22.52 -0.18 4.95
C ASN A 51 -22.71 -0.34 3.43
N GLU A 52 -22.76 0.77 2.69
CA GLU A 52 -22.93 0.70 1.24
C GLU A 52 -21.62 0.36 0.51
N TYR A 53 -21.56 -0.87 0.00
CA TYR A 53 -20.45 -1.35 -0.82
C TYR A 53 -20.84 -1.39 -2.29
N SER A 54 -20.39 -0.41 -3.08
CA SER A 54 -20.78 -0.23 -4.47
C SER A 54 -19.62 0.35 -5.30
N ALA A 55 -19.76 0.35 -6.63
CA ALA A 55 -18.77 0.97 -7.51
C ALA A 55 -18.62 2.48 -7.23
N ARG A 56 -19.73 3.20 -6.98
CA ARG A 56 -19.67 4.63 -6.64
C ARG A 56 -18.92 4.89 -5.33
N THR A 57 -19.09 4.02 -4.32
CA THR A 57 -18.35 4.19 -3.07
C THR A 57 -16.86 3.85 -3.23
N LEU A 58 -16.50 2.98 -4.19
CA LEU A 58 -15.10 2.76 -4.57
C LEU A 58 -14.48 4.04 -5.17
N ASP A 59 -15.18 4.70 -6.10
CA ASP A 59 -14.73 5.95 -6.72
C ASP A 59 -14.58 7.08 -5.68
N LEU A 60 -15.50 7.14 -4.71
CA LEU A 60 -15.38 8.08 -3.58
C LEU A 60 -14.10 7.83 -2.77
N THR A 61 -13.76 6.57 -2.49
CA THR A 61 -12.52 6.27 -1.75
C THR A 61 -11.27 6.64 -2.54
N ASP A 62 -11.26 6.49 -3.86
CA ASP A 62 -10.15 6.91 -4.72
C ASP A 62 -9.90 8.42 -4.59
N HIS A 63 -10.97 9.20 -4.75
CA HIS A 63 -10.90 10.66 -4.61
C HIS A 63 -10.39 11.08 -3.22
N ILE A 64 -10.92 10.50 -2.14
CA ILE A 64 -10.48 10.83 -0.78
C ILE A 64 -9.02 10.44 -0.55
N ILE A 65 -8.56 9.30 -1.10
CA ILE A 65 -7.16 8.88 -1.03
C ILE A 65 -6.26 9.86 -1.76
N SER A 66 -6.67 10.41 -2.91
CA SER A 66 -5.89 11.46 -3.59
C SER A 66 -5.75 12.76 -2.79
N LEU A 67 -6.71 13.05 -1.89
CA LEU A 67 -6.67 14.22 -1.01
C LEU A 67 -5.88 13.94 0.29
N ASN A 68 -6.02 12.73 0.83
CA ASN A 68 -5.35 12.29 2.06
C ASN A 68 -5.06 10.78 2.03
N PRO A 69 -3.90 10.36 1.48
CA PRO A 69 -3.56 8.95 1.36
C PRO A 69 -3.23 8.32 2.72
N ALA A 70 -3.06 9.11 3.80
CA ALA A 70 -2.78 8.59 5.13
C ALA A 70 -4.04 8.17 5.91
N HIS A 71 -5.24 8.40 5.38
CA HIS A 71 -6.49 8.12 6.08
C HIS A 71 -6.83 6.61 6.13
N TYR A 72 -6.30 5.90 7.13
CA TYR A 72 -6.40 4.44 7.23
C TYR A 72 -7.84 3.87 7.19
N THR A 73 -8.85 4.59 7.72
CA THR A 73 -10.25 4.15 7.65
C THR A 73 -10.75 4.03 6.21
N VAL A 74 -10.30 4.92 5.32
CA VAL A 74 -10.70 4.93 3.90
C VAL A 74 -10.14 3.68 3.21
N TRP A 75 -8.88 3.33 3.49
CA TRP A 75 -8.25 2.11 2.98
C TRP A 75 -8.95 0.84 3.47
N LEU A 76 -9.29 0.78 4.77
CA LEU A 76 -10.05 -0.34 5.31
C LEU A 76 -11.43 -0.47 4.65
N TYR A 77 -12.11 0.66 4.42
CA TYR A 77 -13.39 0.67 3.74
C TYR A 77 -13.26 0.25 2.27
N ARG A 78 -12.27 0.76 1.55
CA ARG A 78 -11.93 0.38 0.17
C ARG A 78 -11.70 -1.12 0.03
N ALA A 79 -10.90 -1.73 0.91
CA ALA A 79 -10.64 -3.17 0.90
C ALA A 79 -11.91 -4.01 1.11
N LYS A 80 -12.85 -3.53 1.93
CA LYS A 80 -14.18 -4.14 2.11
C LYS A 80 -15.06 -3.95 0.87
N ILE A 81 -15.09 -2.77 0.26
CA ILE A 81 -15.85 -2.53 -0.97
C ILE A 81 -15.39 -3.51 -2.06
N LEU A 82 -14.08 -3.59 -2.32
CA LEU A 82 -13.50 -4.49 -3.33
C LEU A 82 -13.92 -5.95 -3.12
N GLU A 83 -13.97 -6.41 -1.88
CA GLU A 83 -14.43 -7.76 -1.53
C GLU A 83 -15.91 -7.96 -1.82
N GLN A 84 -16.75 -7.03 -1.37
CA GLN A 84 -18.21 -7.16 -1.47
C GLN A 84 -18.70 -7.06 -2.92
N ILE A 85 -18.11 -6.18 -3.73
CA ILE A 85 -18.43 -6.07 -5.15
C ILE A 85 -17.70 -7.11 -6.01
N LYS A 86 -16.85 -7.96 -5.40
CA LYS A 86 -16.00 -8.94 -6.08
C LYS A 86 -15.20 -8.31 -7.22
N ALA A 87 -14.56 -7.19 -6.92
CA ALA A 87 -13.78 -6.43 -7.87
C ALA A 87 -12.60 -7.26 -8.44
N ASP A 88 -12.18 -6.89 -9.64
CA ASP A 88 -10.95 -7.42 -10.22
C ASP A 88 -9.74 -6.82 -9.50
N LEU A 89 -9.10 -7.64 -8.66
CA LEU A 89 -7.97 -7.23 -7.84
C LEU A 89 -6.72 -6.88 -8.66
N ARG A 90 -6.60 -7.34 -9.91
CA ARG A 90 -5.48 -6.95 -10.78
C ARG A 90 -5.61 -5.48 -11.19
N LYS A 91 -6.84 -5.02 -11.48
CA LYS A 91 -7.10 -3.59 -11.74
C LYS A 91 -6.82 -2.71 -10.53
N GLU A 92 -7.09 -3.23 -9.32
CA GLU A 92 -6.74 -2.52 -8.09
C GLU A 92 -5.23 -2.39 -7.92
N ILE A 93 -4.44 -3.41 -8.27
CA ILE A 93 -2.98 -3.32 -8.29
C ILE A 93 -2.49 -2.31 -9.33
N ASP A 94 -3.10 -2.27 -10.51
CA ASP A 94 -2.75 -1.29 -11.55
C ASP A 94 -2.99 0.15 -11.07
N TRP A 95 -4.14 0.40 -10.43
CA TRP A 95 -4.44 1.68 -9.79
C TRP A 95 -3.43 1.99 -8.66
N LEU A 96 -3.18 1.04 -7.77
CA LEU A 96 -2.29 1.22 -6.63
C LEU A 96 -0.83 1.47 -7.04
N ASN A 97 -0.39 0.92 -8.18
CA ASN A 97 0.93 1.19 -8.74
C ASN A 97 1.14 2.68 -9.01
N ILE A 98 0.11 3.37 -9.52
CA ILE A 98 0.15 4.80 -9.79
C ILE A 98 0.20 5.57 -8.47
N THR A 99 -0.74 5.29 -7.56
CA THR A 99 -0.84 5.95 -6.26
C THR A 99 0.43 5.79 -5.41
N ALA A 100 1.08 4.63 -5.47
CA ALA A 100 2.31 4.36 -4.72
C ALA A 100 3.50 5.18 -5.21
N LEU A 101 3.62 5.39 -6.53
CA LEU A 101 4.69 6.20 -7.11
C LEU A 101 4.56 7.68 -6.74
N GLU A 102 3.33 8.16 -6.50
CA GLU A 102 3.06 9.53 -6.02
C GLU A 102 3.33 9.69 -4.51
N HIS A 103 3.26 8.59 -3.74
CA HIS A 103 3.29 8.60 -2.28
C HIS A 103 4.23 7.54 -1.69
N LEU A 104 5.53 7.65 -2.02
CA LEU A 104 6.58 6.66 -1.71
C LEU A 104 6.68 6.22 -0.23
N LYS A 105 6.28 7.09 0.71
CA LYS A 105 6.46 6.91 2.16
C LYS A 105 5.13 6.87 2.91
N ASN A 106 4.17 6.11 2.40
CA ASN A 106 2.84 5.94 2.97
C ASN A 106 2.62 4.51 3.45
N TYR A 107 2.36 4.32 4.76
CA TYR A 107 2.14 2.99 5.35
C TYR A 107 0.91 2.26 4.80
N GLN A 108 -0.18 3.00 4.56
CA GLN A 108 -1.46 2.44 4.17
C GLN A 108 -1.39 1.80 2.78
N ILE A 109 -0.65 2.41 1.84
CA ILE A 109 -0.41 1.87 0.50
C ILE A 109 0.24 0.48 0.57
N TRP A 110 1.30 0.34 1.37
CA TRP A 110 2.02 -0.94 1.49
C TRP A 110 1.18 -2.01 2.17
N HIS A 111 0.43 -1.64 3.22
CA HIS A 111 -0.47 -2.58 3.88
C HIS A 111 -1.65 -3.02 2.97
N HIS A 112 -2.22 -2.08 2.22
CA HIS A 112 -3.26 -2.37 1.24
C HIS A 112 -2.71 -3.28 0.14
N ARG A 113 -1.50 -2.99 -0.38
CA ARG A 113 -0.84 -3.85 -1.37
C ARG A 113 -0.67 -5.28 -0.89
N GLN A 114 -0.15 -5.47 0.33
CA GLN A 114 -0.04 -6.81 0.94
C GLN A 114 -1.41 -7.52 0.99
N THR A 115 -2.46 -6.80 1.41
CA THR A 115 -3.82 -7.35 1.49
C THR A 115 -4.34 -7.81 0.13
N ILE A 116 -4.13 -7.02 -0.93
CA ILE A 116 -4.60 -7.36 -2.27
C ILE A 116 -3.77 -8.51 -2.87
N ILE A 117 -2.45 -8.50 -2.70
CA ILE A 117 -1.55 -9.56 -3.19
C ILE A 117 -1.81 -10.88 -2.46
N ASP A 118 -2.07 -10.85 -1.15
CA ASP A 118 -2.45 -12.05 -0.40
C ASP A 118 -3.74 -12.68 -0.92
N ARG A 119 -4.73 -11.85 -1.27
CA ARG A 119 -6.01 -12.30 -1.84
C ARG A 119 -5.86 -12.83 -3.26
N LEU A 120 -4.96 -12.24 -4.06
CA LEU A 120 -4.60 -12.73 -5.39
C LEU A 120 -3.85 -14.06 -5.33
N GLY A 121 -3.08 -14.30 -4.26
CA GLY A 121 -2.31 -15.53 -4.08
C GLY A 121 -1.14 -15.67 -5.05
N SER A 122 -0.69 -14.58 -5.67
CA SER A 122 0.42 -14.57 -6.63
C SER A 122 1.22 -13.26 -6.50
N ALA A 123 2.55 -13.38 -6.55
CA ALA A 123 3.50 -12.27 -6.57
C ALA A 123 3.84 -11.77 -8.00
N ASP A 124 3.07 -12.17 -9.01
CA ASP A 124 3.33 -11.78 -10.40
C ASP A 124 3.30 -10.26 -10.56
N GLY A 125 4.37 -9.70 -11.12
CA GLY A 125 4.55 -8.26 -11.33
C GLY A 125 5.16 -7.49 -10.16
N GLU A 126 5.27 -8.11 -8.98
CA GLU A 126 5.78 -7.44 -7.78
C GLU A 126 7.27 -7.13 -7.85
N ALA A 127 8.07 -8.02 -8.46
CA ALA A 127 9.50 -7.79 -8.65
C ALA A 127 9.77 -6.51 -9.47
N ASP A 128 9.07 -6.35 -10.60
CA ASP A 128 9.18 -5.17 -11.46
C ASP A 128 8.72 -3.90 -10.74
N PHE A 129 7.62 -3.98 -9.99
CA PHE A 129 7.12 -2.84 -9.23
C PHE A 129 8.11 -2.40 -8.14
N VAL A 130 8.70 -3.36 -7.40
CA VAL A 130 9.70 -3.08 -6.38
C VAL A 130 10.93 -2.41 -6.99
N VAL A 131 11.41 -2.87 -8.14
CA VAL A 131 12.53 -2.23 -8.85
C VAL A 131 12.21 -0.77 -9.15
N ARG A 132 11.04 -0.48 -9.76
CA ARG A 132 10.62 0.91 -10.05
C ARG A 132 10.58 1.79 -8.80
N MET A 133 10.14 1.25 -7.66
CA MET A 133 10.10 2.01 -6.40
C MET A 133 11.51 2.27 -5.83
N LEU A 134 12.44 1.32 -5.98
CA LEU A 134 13.83 1.47 -5.52
C LEU A 134 14.67 2.35 -6.45
N GLU A 135 14.32 2.46 -7.73
CA GLU A 135 14.91 3.45 -8.64
C GLU A 135 14.63 4.89 -8.15
N LEU A 136 13.48 5.12 -7.51
CA LEU A 136 13.11 6.44 -6.95
C LEU A 136 13.74 6.69 -5.56
N ASP A 137 13.81 5.66 -4.71
CA ASP A 137 14.47 5.71 -3.40
C ASP A 137 15.02 4.32 -3.05
N SER A 138 16.30 4.10 -3.35
CA SER A 138 16.99 2.81 -3.19
C SER A 138 17.12 2.34 -1.74
N LYS A 139 16.79 3.21 -0.78
CA LYS A 139 16.86 2.95 0.66
C LYS A 139 15.48 3.04 1.32
N ASN A 140 14.40 3.05 0.53
CA ASN A 140 13.03 3.10 1.05
C ASN A 140 12.73 1.88 1.92
N TYR A 141 12.58 2.13 3.22
CA TYR A 141 12.36 1.08 4.22
C TYR A 141 11.08 0.27 3.95
N HIS A 142 10.01 0.91 3.48
CA HIS A 142 8.76 0.21 3.20
C HIS A 142 8.92 -0.77 2.05
N VAL A 143 9.64 -0.38 0.99
CA VAL A 143 9.86 -1.22 -0.18
C VAL A 143 10.68 -2.46 0.20
N TRP A 144 11.77 -2.28 0.96
CA TRP A 144 12.59 -3.40 1.44
C TRP A 144 11.83 -4.31 2.41
N SER A 145 11.05 -3.75 3.34
CA SER A 145 10.20 -4.51 4.25
C SER A 145 9.12 -5.31 3.49
N TYR A 146 8.52 -4.69 2.47
CA TYR A 146 7.55 -5.34 1.58
C TYR A 146 8.20 -6.47 0.78
N ARG A 147 9.42 -6.28 0.26
CA ARG A 147 10.16 -7.31 -0.46
C ARG A 147 10.48 -8.51 0.43
N GLN A 148 10.90 -8.30 1.68
CA GLN A 148 11.06 -9.40 2.66
C GLN A 148 9.75 -10.14 2.91
N TRP A 149 8.64 -9.41 3.02
CA TRP A 149 7.32 -10.03 3.14
C TRP A 149 6.98 -10.90 1.92
N LEU A 150 7.24 -10.45 0.69
CA LEU A 150 7.04 -11.26 -0.52
C LEU A 150 7.85 -12.56 -0.47
N VAL A 151 9.14 -12.45 -0.16
CA VAL A 151 10.05 -13.59 -0.04
C VAL A 151 9.51 -14.62 0.95
N LYS A 152 9.11 -14.18 2.15
CA LYS A 152 8.52 -15.06 3.17
C LYS A 152 7.20 -15.67 2.70
N ARG A 153 6.31 -14.83 2.16
CA ARG A 153 4.92 -15.18 1.90
C ARG A 153 4.77 -16.19 0.76
N PHE A 154 5.65 -16.10 -0.23
CA PHE A 154 5.66 -16.91 -1.44
C PHE A 154 6.85 -17.89 -1.53
N GLY A 155 7.70 -17.94 -0.49
CA GLY A 155 8.84 -18.86 -0.44
C GLY A 155 9.94 -18.55 -1.46
N MET A 156 10.18 -17.27 -1.76
CA MET A 156 11.10 -16.83 -2.83
C MET A 156 12.56 -16.70 -2.33
N TYR A 157 13.05 -17.67 -1.55
CA TYR A 157 14.43 -17.71 -1.04
C TYR A 157 15.42 -18.26 -2.08
N ASP A 158 15.16 -18.02 -3.37
CA ASP A 158 15.88 -18.65 -4.47
C ASP A 158 17.14 -17.88 -4.92
N GLU A 159 17.91 -18.49 -5.82
CA GLU A 159 19.11 -17.86 -6.38
C GLU A 159 18.82 -16.57 -7.16
N ASN A 160 17.61 -16.39 -7.71
CA ASN A 160 17.29 -15.19 -8.48
C ASN A 160 17.17 -13.98 -7.55
N GLU A 161 16.53 -14.17 -6.40
CA GLU A 161 16.40 -13.14 -5.38
C GLU A 161 17.78 -12.77 -4.79
N LEU A 162 18.64 -13.77 -4.56
CA LEU A 162 20.03 -13.53 -4.12
C LEU A 162 20.83 -12.75 -5.16
N LYS A 163 20.81 -13.18 -6.43
CA LYS A 163 21.53 -12.49 -7.53
C LYS A 163 21.07 -11.05 -7.71
N TRP A 164 19.77 -10.81 -7.65
CA TRP A 164 19.22 -9.44 -7.72
C TRP A 164 19.68 -8.59 -6.53
N THR A 165 19.73 -9.17 -5.34
CA THR A 165 20.21 -8.44 -4.15
C THR A 165 21.70 -8.13 -4.26
N GLU A 166 22.49 -9.05 -4.80
CA GLU A 166 23.92 -8.83 -5.09
C GLU A 166 24.12 -7.71 -6.12
N SER A 167 23.30 -7.63 -7.18
CA SER A 167 23.40 -6.50 -8.12
C SER A 167 23.10 -5.13 -7.48
N MET A 168 22.17 -5.07 -6.52
CA MET A 168 21.90 -3.84 -5.76
C MET A 168 23.09 -3.40 -4.89
N ILE A 169 23.89 -4.36 -4.41
CA ILE A 169 25.13 -4.12 -3.65
C ILE A 169 26.27 -3.71 -4.59
N GLU A 170 26.36 -4.33 -5.77
CA GLU A 170 27.35 -3.96 -6.79
C GLU A 170 27.15 -2.52 -7.27
N GLU A 171 25.90 -2.06 -7.39
CA GLU A 171 25.55 -0.69 -7.74
C GLU A 171 25.88 0.32 -6.61
N ASP A 172 25.50 0.03 -5.37
CA ASP A 172 25.90 0.81 -4.18
C ASP A 172 26.34 -0.13 -3.04
N VAL A 173 27.65 -0.32 -2.90
CA VAL A 173 28.23 -1.16 -1.84
C VAL A 173 27.90 -0.66 -0.43
N ARG A 174 27.46 0.60 -0.28
CA ARG A 174 27.03 1.18 1.00
C ARG A 174 25.51 1.08 1.21
N ASN A 175 24.79 0.38 0.35
CA ASN A 175 23.37 0.12 0.53
C ASN A 175 23.13 -0.90 1.64
N ASN A 176 23.03 -0.40 2.87
CA ASN A 176 22.77 -1.24 4.06
C ASN A 176 21.46 -2.03 3.96
N SER A 177 20.45 -1.53 3.25
CA SER A 177 19.18 -2.23 3.05
C SER A 177 19.38 -3.48 2.19
N ALA A 178 20.18 -3.38 1.12
CA ALA A 178 20.53 -4.54 0.28
C ALA A 178 21.37 -5.57 1.05
N TRP A 179 22.35 -5.13 1.82
CA TRP A 179 23.12 -6.03 2.71
C TRP A 179 22.23 -6.75 3.74
N ASN A 180 21.33 -6.02 4.38
CA ASN A 180 20.36 -6.59 5.31
C ASN A 180 19.44 -7.61 4.62
N HIS A 181 18.98 -7.31 3.40
CA HIS A 181 18.15 -8.22 2.61
C HIS A 181 18.93 -9.48 2.18
N ARG A 182 20.21 -9.35 1.84
CA ARG A 182 21.07 -10.50 1.52
C ARG A 182 21.19 -11.44 2.71
N TYR A 183 21.45 -10.89 3.90
CA TYR A 183 21.43 -11.67 5.14
C TYR A 183 20.09 -12.37 5.36
N TYR A 184 18.99 -11.65 5.15
CA TYR A 184 17.64 -12.19 5.26
C TYR A 184 17.39 -13.37 4.31
N ILE A 185 17.87 -13.34 3.06
CA ILE A 185 17.70 -14.45 2.11
C ILE A 185 18.54 -15.65 2.53
N VAL A 186 19.82 -15.45 2.87
CA VAL A 186 20.77 -16.53 3.19
C VAL A 186 20.41 -17.24 4.50
N VAL A 187 19.90 -16.50 5.49
CA VAL A 187 19.63 -17.01 6.84
C VAL A 187 18.14 -17.23 7.10
N GLY A 188 17.26 -16.47 6.45
CA GLY A 188 15.85 -16.35 6.83
C GLY A 188 14.95 -17.52 6.44
N GLU A 189 15.30 -18.34 5.45
CA GLU A 189 14.53 -19.55 5.08
C GLU A 189 14.44 -20.56 6.24
N ARG A 190 15.37 -20.46 7.18
CA ARG A 190 15.72 -21.55 8.10
C ARG A 190 15.02 -21.47 9.46
N ASP A 191 14.22 -20.45 9.74
CA ASP A 191 13.52 -20.26 11.04
C ASP A 191 14.41 -20.51 12.29
N GLY A 192 15.71 -20.22 12.20
CA GLY A 192 16.68 -20.43 13.28
C GLY A 192 17.51 -21.73 13.20
N GLU A 193 17.40 -22.53 12.13
CA GLU A 193 18.30 -23.65 11.89
C GLU A 193 19.73 -23.20 11.53
N ILE A 194 20.69 -24.06 11.87
CA ILE A 194 22.12 -23.80 11.66
C ILE A 194 22.43 -23.72 10.15
N LEU A 195 23.24 -22.74 9.76
CA LEU A 195 23.75 -22.64 8.39
C LEU A 195 24.58 -23.87 8.02
N SER A 196 24.34 -24.41 6.82
CA SER A 196 25.16 -25.49 6.27
C SER A 196 26.61 -25.03 6.12
N LYS A 197 27.56 -25.92 6.40
CA LYS A 197 29.00 -25.62 6.28
C LYS A 197 29.36 -24.98 4.95
N GLU A 198 28.77 -25.45 3.86
CA GLU A 198 28.97 -24.92 2.51
C GLU A 198 28.61 -23.43 2.38
N ILE A 199 27.50 -23.01 3.00
CA ILE A 199 27.09 -21.60 3.00
C ILE A 199 28.02 -20.79 3.88
N VAL A 200 28.35 -21.29 5.08
CA VAL A 200 29.27 -20.61 5.99
C VAL A 200 30.63 -20.38 5.31
N GLU A 201 31.17 -21.39 4.63
CA GLU A 201 32.43 -21.29 3.90
C GLU A 201 32.35 -20.33 2.70
N LYS A 202 31.19 -20.24 2.03
CA LYS A 202 30.95 -19.29 0.94
C LYS A 202 30.92 -17.85 1.45
N GLU A 203 30.34 -17.61 2.63
CA GLU A 203 30.13 -16.27 3.20
C GLU A 203 31.36 -15.70 3.92
N ILE A 204 32.34 -16.54 4.29
CA ILE A 204 33.58 -16.12 4.96
C ILE A 204 34.68 -15.71 3.95
N LYS A 205 34.55 -16.08 2.68
CA LYS A 205 35.53 -15.78 1.62
C LYS A 205 35.31 -14.42 0.99
#